data_AF-A0A3E1K745-F1
#
_entry.id   AF-A0A3E1K745-F1
#
_cell.length_a   1.000
_cell.length_b   1.000
_cell.length_c   1.000
_cell.angle_alpha   90.00
_cell.angle_beta   90.00
_cell.angle_gamma   90.00
#
_symmetry.space_group_name_H-M   'P 1'
#
loop_
_entity.id
_entity.type
_entity.pdbx_description
1 polymer ?
#
loop_
_entity_poly.entity_id
_entity_poly.type
_entity_poly.pdbx_seq_one_letter_code
_entity_poly.pdbx_strand_id
1 'polypeptide(L)'
;MDDAIDFTRMNRSGPPDDLWPAIAGELDRHRKHRLVRRVSALAAMVTVVVLASVFVQMPEPTSEPGTPSTGSEMMSLADLRAASARLENRLADHRQRPVGGLELESLLWLETELAWLDQQLAEAPADPDLWRQRIELLAELNRRYADGDWRREMLLASV
;
A
#
# COMPACT_ATOMS: atom_id res chain seq x y z
N MET A 1 11.54 -43.16 -18.66
CA MET A 1 11.29 -43.46 -17.23
C MET A 1 11.21 -42.10 -16.57
N ASP A 2 10.00 -41.54 -16.57
CA ASP A 2 9.75 -40.18 -16.12
C ASP A 2 9.27 -40.24 -14.66
N ASP A 3 10.09 -39.70 -13.75
CA ASP A 3 9.70 -39.43 -12.37
C ASP A 3 8.76 -38.22 -12.37
N ALA A 4 7.45 -38.49 -12.35
CA ALA A 4 6.46 -37.46 -12.14
C ALA A 4 6.52 -36.97 -10.68
N ILE A 5 6.73 -35.67 -10.49
CA ILE A 5 6.73 -35.03 -9.17
C ILE A 5 5.33 -35.16 -8.56
N ASP A 6 5.24 -35.92 -7.47
CA ASP A 6 4.01 -36.12 -6.71
C ASP A 6 3.78 -34.98 -5.70
N PHE A 7 3.02 -33.96 -6.13
CA PHE A 7 2.67 -32.78 -5.33
C PHE A 7 1.78 -33.11 -4.11
N THR A 8 1.16 -34.29 -4.09
CA THR A 8 0.34 -34.76 -2.97
C THR A 8 1.18 -34.96 -1.70
N ARG A 9 2.49 -35.17 -1.86
CA ARG A 9 3.44 -35.34 -0.76
C ARG A 9 3.93 -34.03 -0.16
N MET A 10 3.84 -32.91 -0.89
CA MET A 10 4.33 -31.59 -0.44
C MET A 10 3.28 -30.80 0.35
N ASN A 11 1.98 -31.14 0.25
CA ASN A 11 0.91 -30.33 0.84
C ASN A 11 0.42 -30.80 2.23
N ARG A 12 1.28 -31.44 3.04
CA ARG A 12 0.89 -31.99 4.37
C ARG A 12 1.56 -31.36 5.58
N SER A 13 2.36 -30.30 5.43
CA SER A 13 2.94 -29.60 6.58
C SER A 13 2.11 -28.37 6.94
N GLY A 14 0.88 -28.61 7.39
CA GLY A 14 0.22 -27.65 8.29
C GLY A 14 1.00 -27.60 9.60
N PRO A 15 1.00 -26.46 10.33
CA PRO A 15 1.55 -26.45 11.68
C PRO A 15 0.78 -27.50 12.52
N PRO A 16 1.47 -28.28 13.38
CA PRO A 16 0.83 -29.22 14.31
C PRO A 16 -0.39 -28.57 14.99
N ASP A 17 -1.50 -29.32 15.14
CA ASP A 17 -2.78 -28.79 15.65
C ASP A 17 -2.64 -28.09 17.01
N ASP A 18 -1.64 -28.49 17.81
CA ASP A 18 -1.31 -27.93 19.11
C ASP A 18 -0.70 -26.52 19.06
N LEU A 19 -0.20 -26.08 17.90
CA LEU A 19 0.40 -24.75 17.70
C LEU A 19 -0.64 -23.70 17.31
N TRP A 20 -1.80 -24.10 16.80
CA TRP A 20 -2.87 -23.16 16.39
C TRP A 20 -3.39 -22.28 17.55
N PRO A 21 -3.65 -22.82 18.74
CA PRO A 21 -4.09 -22.01 19.88
C PRO A 21 -3.03 -20.99 20.33
N ALA A 22 -1.75 -21.35 20.24
CA ALA A 22 -0.64 -20.46 20.59
C ALA A 22 -0.53 -19.29 19.59
N ILE A 23 -0.61 -19.59 18.29
CA ILE A 23 -0.59 -18.58 17.21
C ILE A 23 -1.82 -17.67 17.29
N ALA A 24 -3.01 -18.23 17.53
CA ALA A 24 -4.23 -17.45 17.73
C ALA A 24 -4.14 -16.53 18.97
N GLY A 25 -3.54 -17.03 20.06
CA GLY A 25 -3.27 -16.25 21.26
C GLY A 25 -2.29 -15.10 21.02
N GLU A 26 -1.25 -15.31 20.23
CA GLU A 26 -0.25 -14.30 19.85
C GLU A 26 -0.89 -13.18 19.02
N LEU A 27 -1.73 -13.55 18.04
CA LEU A 27 -2.47 -12.62 17.16
C LEU A 27 -3.52 -11.81 17.93
N ASP A 28 -4.26 -12.44 18.84
CA ASP A 28 -5.26 -11.76 19.68
C ASP A 28 -4.60 -10.79 20.68
N ARG A 29 -3.42 -11.16 21.23
CA ARG A 29 -2.61 -10.25 22.07
C ARG A 29 -2.13 -9.03 21.30
N HIS A 30 -1.68 -9.19 20.05
CA HIS A 30 -1.24 -8.07 19.21
C HIS A 30 -2.40 -7.12 18.86
N ARG A 31 -3.60 -7.67 18.59
CA ARG A 31 -4.80 -6.87 18.31
C ARG A 31 -5.26 -6.08 19.54
N LYS A 32 -5.25 -6.70 20.72
CA LYS A 32 -5.58 -6.05 21.99
C LYS A 32 -4.56 -4.98 22.36
N HIS A 33 -3.25 -5.21 22.13
CA HIS A 33 -2.22 -4.20 22.34
C HIS A 33 -2.38 -2.95 21.45
N ARG A 34 -2.82 -3.10 20.19
CA ARG A 34 -3.10 -1.95 19.29
C ARG A 34 -4.30 -1.13 19.73
N LEU A 35 -5.32 -1.76 20.32
CA LEU A 35 -6.53 -1.07 20.81
C LEU A 35 -6.27 -0.31 22.11
N VAL A 36 -5.45 -0.87 23.02
CA VAL A 36 -5.07 -0.20 24.28
C VAL A 36 -4.15 0.99 24.01
N ARG A 37 -3.31 0.95 22.96
CA ARG A 37 -2.41 2.05 22.59
C ARG A 37 -3.12 3.30 22.04
N ARG A 38 -4.43 3.24 21.75
CA ARG A 38 -5.23 4.42 21.36
C ARG A 38 -5.61 5.33 22.55
N VAL A 39 -5.33 4.95 23.80
CA VAL A 39 -5.76 5.71 24.99
C VAL A 39 -4.58 6.17 25.89
N SER A 40 -3.32 5.93 25.51
CA SER A 40 -2.17 6.34 26.33
C SER A 40 -1.09 7.03 25.51
N ALA A 41 -0.99 8.33 25.72
CA ALA A 41 0.03 9.23 25.19
C ALA A 41 1.47 8.85 25.59
N LEU A 42 2.43 9.38 24.82
CA LEU A 42 3.81 9.73 25.19
C LEU A 42 4.71 8.62 25.76
N ALA A 43 5.67 8.16 24.95
CA ALA A 43 7.08 8.05 25.34
C ALA A 43 7.96 7.69 24.13
N ALA A 44 9.09 8.38 24.04
CA ALA A 44 10.13 8.30 23.03
C ALA A 44 10.79 6.92 22.94
N MET A 45 11.23 6.54 21.74
CA MET A 45 12.43 5.73 21.52
C MET A 45 12.98 6.11 20.13
N VAL A 46 14.13 6.77 20.17
CA VAL A 46 14.93 7.17 19.01
C VAL A 46 15.63 5.92 18.46
N THR A 47 15.45 5.65 17.18
CA THR A 47 16.41 4.87 16.40
C THR A 47 16.49 5.48 15.01
N VAL A 48 17.60 6.18 14.78
CA VAL A 48 17.99 6.76 13.51
C VAL A 48 18.41 5.63 12.58
N VAL A 49 17.75 5.50 11.43
CA VAL A 49 18.30 4.82 10.26
C VAL A 49 18.22 5.80 9.10
N VAL A 50 19.34 6.49 8.86
CA VAL A 50 19.56 7.23 7.63
C VAL A 50 19.91 6.18 6.58
N LEU A 51 18.96 5.88 5.68
CA LEU A 51 19.30 5.30 4.40
C LEU A 51 18.97 6.30 3.30
N ALA A 52 20.03 6.79 2.68
CA ALA A 52 20.01 7.66 1.53
C ALA A 52 19.65 6.89 0.25
N SER A 53 19.25 7.67 -0.76
CA SER A 53 19.19 7.39 -2.22
C SER A 53 17.81 6.91 -2.71
N VAL A 54 17.23 7.44 -3.78
CA VAL A 54 17.82 7.84 -5.07
C VAL A 54 17.02 8.98 -5.71
N PHE A 55 17.70 10.05 -6.12
CA PHE A 55 17.19 11.02 -7.08
C PHE A 55 17.11 10.35 -8.46
N VAL A 56 15.90 10.21 -9.01
CA VAL A 56 15.75 9.95 -10.46
C VAL A 56 15.78 11.29 -11.17
N GLN A 57 16.92 11.60 -11.79
CA GLN A 57 17.05 12.66 -12.79
C GLN A 57 16.19 12.30 -14.00
N MET A 58 15.12 13.07 -14.24
CA MET A 58 14.50 13.13 -15.56
C MET A 58 15.30 14.09 -16.46
N PRO A 59 15.51 13.76 -17.74
CA PRO A 59 16.21 14.60 -18.69
C PRO A 59 15.40 15.86 -19.03
N GLU A 60 16.07 17.00 -18.99
CA GLU A 60 15.61 18.31 -19.42
C GLU A 60 15.40 18.34 -20.95
N PRO A 61 14.21 18.70 -21.47
CA PRO A 61 14.05 19.06 -22.86
C PRO A 61 14.16 20.59 -23.04
N THR A 62 15.25 20.98 -23.69
CA THR A 62 15.43 22.07 -24.65
C THR A 62 14.41 23.22 -24.62
N SER A 63 14.91 24.40 -24.26
CA SER A 63 14.29 25.71 -24.42
C SER A 63 13.84 26.00 -25.87
N GLU A 64 12.54 26.24 -26.07
CA GLU A 64 12.01 27.06 -27.16
C GLU A 64 11.18 28.23 -26.57
N PRO A 65 11.32 29.46 -27.09
CA PRO A 65 10.67 30.64 -26.51
C PRO A 65 9.31 30.90 -27.18
N GLY A 66 8.24 30.93 -26.38
CA GLY A 66 7.02 31.67 -26.69
C GLY A 66 5.75 30.84 -26.79
N THR A 67 5.07 30.65 -25.66
CA THR A 67 3.60 30.52 -25.61
C THR A 67 3.13 30.87 -24.18
N PRO A 68 2.08 31.69 -24.01
CA PRO A 68 1.75 32.29 -22.72
C PRO A 68 1.34 31.26 -21.68
N SER A 69 1.86 31.45 -20.46
CA SER A 69 1.46 30.86 -19.18
C SER A 69 0.13 30.11 -19.22
N THR A 70 0.18 28.81 -19.50
CA THR A 70 -0.84 27.89 -19.01
C THR A 70 -0.51 27.72 -17.54
N GLY A 71 -1.25 28.42 -16.69
CA GLY A 71 -1.14 28.20 -15.25
C GLY A 71 -1.41 26.72 -14.99
N SER A 72 -0.36 25.96 -14.67
CA SER A 72 -0.49 24.91 -13.68
C SER A 72 -1.00 25.62 -12.43
N GLU A 73 -2.31 25.71 -12.29
CA GLU A 73 -2.96 26.11 -11.07
C GLU A 73 -2.40 25.15 -10.01
N MET A 74 -1.44 25.63 -9.21
CA MET A 74 -0.84 24.84 -8.15
C MET A 74 -1.99 24.40 -7.25
N MET A 75 -2.34 23.12 -7.33
CA MET A 75 -3.43 22.53 -6.57
C MET A 75 -3.22 22.89 -5.09
N SER A 76 -4.21 23.49 -4.46
CA SER A 76 -4.03 23.94 -3.08
C SER A 76 -3.83 22.74 -2.16
N LEU A 77 -3.19 22.96 -1.01
CA LEU A 77 -3.04 21.92 0.01
C LEU A 77 -4.38 21.34 0.44
N ALA A 78 -5.43 22.17 0.49
CA ALA A 78 -6.79 21.73 0.79
C ALA A 78 -7.32 20.78 -0.29
N ASP A 79 -7.08 21.09 -1.57
CA ASP A 79 -7.49 20.26 -2.70
C ASP A 79 -6.75 18.92 -2.71
N LEU A 80 -5.45 18.92 -2.40
CA LEU A 80 -4.64 17.71 -2.28
C LEU A 80 -5.18 16.80 -1.16
N ARG A 81 -5.45 17.36 0.01
CA ARG A 81 -6.05 16.60 1.13
C ARG A 81 -7.41 16.02 0.73
N ALA A 82 -8.28 16.82 0.11
CA ALA A 82 -9.59 16.37 -0.36
C ALA A 82 -9.50 15.30 -1.45
N ALA A 83 -8.53 15.39 -2.37
CA ALA A 83 -8.26 14.35 -3.36
C ALA A 83 -7.81 13.04 -2.70
N SER A 84 -6.91 13.12 -1.73
CA SER A 84 -6.43 11.94 -0.99
C SER A 84 -7.56 11.24 -0.21
N ALA A 85 -8.42 11.99 0.47
CA ALA A 85 -9.55 11.44 1.23
C ALA A 85 -10.57 10.73 0.32
N ARG A 86 -10.82 11.27 -0.89
CA ARG A 86 -11.68 10.63 -1.89
C ARG A 86 -11.10 9.31 -2.41
N LEU A 87 -9.78 9.25 -2.60
CA LEU A 87 -9.10 8.01 -3.00
C LEU A 87 -9.09 6.97 -1.89
N GLU A 88 -8.92 7.39 -0.65
CA GLU A 88 -8.94 6.51 0.52
C GLU A 88 -10.32 5.89 0.76
N ASN A 89 -11.39 6.68 0.59
CA ASN A 89 -12.75 6.16 0.64
C ASN A 89 -12.99 5.10 -0.45
N ARG A 90 -12.55 5.36 -1.70
CA ARG A 90 -12.64 4.36 -2.78
C ARG A 90 -11.83 3.10 -2.47
N LEU A 91 -10.64 3.25 -1.91
CA LEU A 91 -9.78 2.12 -1.53
C LEU A 91 -10.46 1.24 -0.47
N ALA A 92 -11.16 1.86 0.49
CA ALA A 92 -11.92 1.14 1.51
C ALA A 92 -13.04 0.28 0.90
N ASP A 93 -13.67 0.72 -0.19
CA ASP A 93 -14.66 -0.08 -0.92
C ASP A 93 -14.00 -1.25 -1.67
N HIS A 94 -12.84 -1.02 -2.30
CA HIS A 94 -12.17 -2.07 -3.07
C HIS A 94 -11.53 -3.17 -2.18
N ARG A 95 -11.01 -2.81 -1.01
CA ARG A 95 -10.41 -3.77 -0.04
C ARG A 95 -11.38 -4.82 0.49
N GLN A 96 -12.69 -4.62 0.34
CA GLN A 96 -13.69 -5.61 0.72
C GLN A 96 -13.81 -6.77 -0.27
N ARG A 97 -13.13 -6.67 -1.43
CA ARG A 97 -13.17 -7.70 -2.49
C ARG A 97 -12.02 -8.71 -2.32
N PRO A 98 -12.23 -9.99 -2.68
CA PRO A 98 -11.17 -10.98 -2.64
C PRO A 98 -10.10 -10.66 -3.70
N VAL A 99 -8.84 -10.57 -3.27
CA VAL A 99 -7.68 -10.34 -4.14
C VAL A 99 -7.02 -11.68 -4.49
N GLY A 100 -6.58 -11.85 -5.74
CA GLY A 100 -5.80 -13.02 -6.17
C GLY A 100 -4.40 -13.09 -5.53
N GLY A 101 -3.92 -14.31 -5.26
CA GLY A 101 -2.67 -14.52 -4.50
C GLY A 101 -1.39 -13.98 -5.15
N LEU A 102 -1.33 -13.84 -6.48
CA LEU A 102 -0.15 -13.35 -7.21
C LEU A 102 0.06 -11.83 -7.07
N GLU A 103 -0.99 -11.06 -6.79
CA GLU A 103 -0.87 -9.60 -6.59
C GLU A 103 -0.55 -9.20 -5.15
N LEU A 104 -0.68 -10.14 -4.22
CA LEU A 104 -0.63 -9.88 -2.77
C LEU A 104 0.72 -9.28 -2.32
N GLU A 105 1.84 -9.75 -2.86
CA GLU A 105 3.17 -9.22 -2.51
C GLU A 105 3.31 -7.75 -2.95
N SER A 106 2.90 -7.44 -4.18
CA SER A 106 2.98 -6.08 -4.70
C SER A 106 2.05 -5.11 -3.95
N LEU A 107 0.86 -5.58 -3.56
CA LEU A 107 -0.07 -4.81 -2.75
C LEU A 107 0.47 -4.58 -1.34
N LEU A 108 1.08 -5.59 -0.72
CA LEU A 108 1.69 -5.47 0.60
C LEU A 108 2.83 -4.44 0.60
N TRP A 109 3.64 -4.43 -0.47
CA TRP A 109 4.68 -3.42 -0.64
C TRP A 109 4.08 -2.01 -0.74
N LEU A 110 3.07 -1.80 -1.60
CA LEU A 110 2.39 -0.51 -1.75
C LEU A 110 1.73 -0.03 -0.44
N GLU A 111 1.13 -0.94 0.33
CA GLU A 111 0.53 -0.62 1.63
C GLU A 111 1.58 -0.24 2.68
N THR A 112 2.76 -0.87 2.63
CA THR A 112 3.89 -0.52 3.49
C THR A 112 4.42 0.86 3.14
N GLU A 113 4.57 1.15 1.85
CA GLU A 113 4.98 2.47 1.36
C GLU A 113 3.99 3.56 1.79
N LEU A 114 2.68 3.25 1.74
CA LEU A 114 1.64 4.18 2.17
C LEU A 114 1.73 4.46 3.68
N ALA A 115 1.98 3.42 4.48
CA ALA A 115 2.16 3.57 5.91
C ALA A 115 3.40 4.40 6.26
N TRP A 116 4.50 4.24 5.51
CA TRP A 116 5.69 5.07 5.65
C TRP A 116 5.39 6.53 5.31
N LEU A 117 4.68 6.78 4.20
CA LEU A 117 4.34 8.14 3.78
C LEU A 117 3.38 8.83 4.75
N ASP A 118 2.40 8.10 5.29
CA ASP A 118 1.50 8.62 6.33
C ASP A 118 2.27 9.01 7.60
N GLN A 119 3.37 8.33 7.92
CA GLN A 119 4.27 8.74 9.00
C GLN A 119 4.98 10.06 8.67
N GLN A 120 5.51 10.22 7.46
CA GLN A 120 6.14 11.49 7.05
C GLN A 120 5.14 12.65 7.07
N LEU A 121 3.90 12.41 6.64
CA LEU A 121 2.83 13.41 6.69
C LEU A 121 2.39 13.76 8.12
N ALA A 122 2.55 12.85 9.08
CA ALA A 122 2.31 13.16 10.48
C ALA A 122 3.37 14.15 11.03
N GLU A 123 4.61 14.07 10.54
CA GLU A 123 5.70 14.98 10.90
C GLU A 123 5.63 16.31 10.14
N ALA A 124 5.25 16.27 8.87
CA ALA A 124 5.19 17.44 7.98
C ALA A 124 3.82 17.55 7.25
N PRO A 125 2.71 17.84 7.97
CA PRO A 125 1.36 17.83 7.38
C PRO A 125 1.12 18.96 6.37
N ALA A 126 1.98 19.97 6.35
CA ALA A 126 1.89 21.13 5.45
C ALA A 126 2.66 20.94 4.13
N ASP A 127 3.41 19.85 3.97
CA ASP A 127 4.22 19.61 2.79
C ASP A 127 3.37 19.14 1.60
N PRO A 128 3.21 19.95 0.54
CA PRO A 128 2.39 19.59 -0.61
C PRO A 128 2.99 18.45 -1.46
N ASP A 129 4.30 18.21 -1.40
CA ASP A 129 4.96 17.15 -2.16
C ASP A 129 4.59 15.77 -1.60
N LEU A 130 4.59 15.62 -0.26
CA LEU A 130 4.16 14.40 0.41
C LEU A 130 2.69 14.08 0.12
N TRP A 131 1.81 15.09 0.07
CA TRP A 131 0.41 14.89 -0.30
C TRP A 131 0.24 14.45 -1.76
N ARG A 132 1.06 14.97 -2.69
CA ARG A 132 1.05 14.52 -4.09
C ARG A 132 1.48 13.06 -4.21
N GLN A 133 2.56 12.68 -3.53
CA GLN A 133 3.00 11.29 -3.46
C GLN A 133 1.91 10.37 -2.89
N ARG A 134 1.18 10.82 -1.86
CA ARG A 134 0.09 10.03 -1.24
C ARG A 134 -1.04 9.79 -2.21
N ILE A 135 -1.40 10.81 -2.99
CA ILE A 135 -2.43 10.71 -4.03
C ILE A 135 -2.01 9.71 -5.11
N GLU A 136 -0.77 9.78 -5.57
CA GLU A 136 -0.23 8.86 -6.59
C GLU A 136 -0.27 7.40 -6.10
N LEU A 137 0.21 7.18 -4.88
CA LEU A 137 0.25 5.84 -4.29
C LEU A 137 -1.15 5.28 -4.01
N LEU A 138 -2.07 6.10 -3.49
CA LEU A 138 -3.46 5.71 -3.31
C LEU A 138 -4.14 5.43 -4.66
N ALA A 139 -3.85 6.19 -5.71
CA ALA A 139 -4.39 5.95 -7.05
C ALA A 139 -3.88 4.62 -7.63
N GLU A 140 -2.61 4.28 -7.43
CA GLU A 140 -2.06 2.98 -7.83
C GLU A 140 -2.69 1.83 -7.03
N LEU A 141 -2.80 1.95 -5.71
CA LEU A 141 -3.50 0.96 -4.89
C LEU A 141 -4.95 0.74 -5.36
N ASN A 142 -5.71 1.82 -5.58
CA ASN A 142 -7.08 1.73 -6.09
C ASN A 142 -7.13 0.99 -7.44
N ARG A 143 -6.16 1.24 -8.33
CA ARG A 143 -6.09 0.56 -9.63
C ARG A 143 -5.85 -0.93 -9.47
N ARG A 144 -4.85 -1.34 -8.68
CA ARG A 144 -4.55 -2.76 -8.46
C ARG A 144 -5.69 -3.51 -7.78
N TYR A 145 -6.28 -2.92 -6.76
CA TYR A 145 -7.45 -3.50 -6.11
C TYR A 145 -8.69 -3.57 -7.03
N ALA A 146 -8.79 -2.69 -8.04
CA ALA A 146 -9.84 -2.78 -9.06
C ALA A 146 -9.52 -3.81 -10.15
N ASP A 147 -8.26 -3.98 -10.51
CA ASP A 147 -7.78 -4.90 -11.55
C ASP A 147 -7.74 -6.35 -11.06
N GLY A 148 -7.44 -6.58 -9.77
CA GLY A 148 -7.46 -7.90 -9.12
C GLY A 148 -8.85 -8.56 -8.99
N ASP A 149 -9.89 -7.97 -9.60
CA ASP A 149 -11.24 -8.54 -9.69
C ASP A 149 -11.24 -9.72 -10.69
N TRP A 150 -10.74 -10.87 -10.23
CA TRP A 150 -10.66 -12.17 -10.91
C TRP A 150 -11.97 -12.62 -11.59
N ARG A 151 -13.10 -11.99 -11.30
CA ARG A 151 -14.36 -12.15 -12.05
C ARG A 151 -14.21 -11.90 -13.55
N ARG A 152 -13.35 -10.96 -13.97
CA ARG A 152 -13.02 -10.76 -15.39
C ARG A 152 -12.26 -11.95 -15.97
N GLU A 153 -11.29 -12.46 -15.23
CA GLU A 153 -10.50 -13.63 -15.67
C GLU A 153 -11.35 -14.91 -15.73
N MET A 154 -12.25 -15.12 -14.77
CA MET A 154 -13.16 -16.27 -14.80
C MET A 154 -14.21 -16.19 -15.91
N LEU A 155 -14.66 -14.99 -16.29
CA LEU A 155 -15.52 -14.84 -17.47
C LEU A 155 -14.76 -15.16 -18.77
N LEU A 156 -13.48 -14.77 -18.86
CA LEU A 156 -12.62 -15.09 -20.02
C LEU A 156 -12.23 -16.57 -20.08
N ALA A 157 -12.06 -17.24 -18.94
CA ALA A 157 -11.75 -18.67 -18.87
C ALA A 157 -12.97 -19.59 -19.12
N SER A 158 -14.18 -19.03 -19.24
CA SER A 158 -15.43 -19.78 -19.47
C SER A 158 -15.88 -19.86 -20.94
N VAL A 159 -15.07 -19.35 -21.87
CA VAL A 159 -15.26 -19.39 -23.33
C VAL A 159 -14.31 -20.39 -23.95
#